data_AF-A0A7H8TNB5-F1
#
_entry.id   AF-A0A7H8TNB5-F1
#
_cell.length_a   1.000
_cell.length_b   1.000
_cell.length_c   1.000
_cell.angle_alpha   90.00
_cell.angle_beta   90.00
_cell.angle_gamma   90.00
#
_symmetry.space_group_name_H-M   'P 1'
#
loop_
_entity.id
_entity.type
_entity.pdbx_description
1 polymer ?
#
loop_
_entity_poly.entity_id
_entity_poly.type
_entity_poly.pdbx_seq_one_letter_code
_entity_poly.pdbx_strand_id
1 'polypeptide(L)'
;MGEPKGAARKGVVTALRSKGFRPTDVRPSTDPTPEQPGIRIYAPPVYRDHYDGARWSKRQGDTPNAAYACRCGRTGRARGRDSVAALVYEYAAHTSGCTGTPAASVEGRAAA
;
A
#
# COMPACT_ATOMS: atom_id res chain seq x y z
N MET A 1 20.48 -29.28 -39.51
CA MET A 1 20.75 -27.85 -39.78
C MET A 1 19.53 -27.07 -39.31
N GLY A 2 19.51 -26.17 -38.35
CA GLY A 2 20.50 -25.61 -37.42
C GLY A 2 19.74 -24.57 -36.59
N GLU A 3 19.83 -24.64 -35.27
CA GLU A 3 19.31 -23.63 -34.34
C GLU A 3 20.05 -22.29 -34.50
N PRO A 4 19.46 -21.21 -33.96
CA PRO A 4 20.22 -20.35 -33.05
C PRO A 4 19.47 -20.25 -31.71
N LYS A 5 19.99 -20.77 -30.60
CA LYS A 5 21.10 -20.27 -29.77
C LYS A 5 20.87 -18.86 -29.18
N GLY A 6 20.30 -18.84 -27.97
CA GLY A 6 20.86 -18.09 -26.83
C GLY A 6 20.35 -16.66 -26.57
N ALA A 7 19.45 -16.52 -25.59
CA ALA A 7 19.47 -15.40 -24.63
C ALA A 7 18.66 -15.78 -23.38
N ALA A 8 19.32 -16.46 -22.44
CA ALA A 8 18.78 -16.68 -21.10
C ALA A 8 18.73 -15.34 -20.35
N ARG A 9 17.54 -14.74 -20.24
CA ARG A 9 17.29 -13.60 -19.34
C ARG A 9 17.10 -14.16 -17.93
N LYS A 10 18.19 -14.53 -17.28
CA LYS A 10 18.20 -14.85 -15.84
C LYS A 10 17.92 -13.57 -15.04
N GLY A 11 16.92 -13.62 -14.17
CA GLY A 11 16.92 -12.86 -12.92
C GLY A 11 16.21 -11.50 -12.93
N VAL A 12 14.88 -11.48 -13.08
CA VAL A 12 14.08 -10.53 -12.29
C VAL A 12 13.68 -11.26 -11.02
N VAL A 13 14.29 -10.89 -9.90
CA VAL A 13 13.85 -11.30 -8.57
C VAL A 13 12.60 -10.47 -8.26
N THR A 14 11.44 -10.91 -8.76
CA THR A 14 10.16 -10.38 -8.31
C THR A 14 9.92 -10.89 -6.89
N ALA A 15 10.19 -10.01 -5.93
CA ALA A 15 9.67 -9.95 -4.57
C ALA A 15 9.73 -11.25 -3.74
N LEU A 16 10.40 -11.13 -2.59
CA LEU A 16 10.33 -12.07 -1.47
C LEU A 16 8.84 -12.37 -1.15
N ARG A 17 8.33 -13.50 -1.65
CA ARG A 17 6.97 -13.96 -1.36
C ARG A 17 6.95 -14.50 0.08
N SER A 18 6.49 -13.67 1.01
CA SER A 18 5.98 -14.16 2.30
C SER A 18 4.88 -15.19 2.00
N LYS A 19 4.97 -16.40 2.58
CA LYS A 19 4.17 -17.60 2.30
C LYS A 19 2.66 -17.51 2.62
N GLY A 20 2.05 -16.33 2.54
CA GLY A 20 0.64 -16.09 2.85
C GLY A 20 -0.13 -15.24 1.83
N PHE A 21 0.49 -14.76 0.76
CA PHE A 21 -0.19 -13.82 -0.15
C PHE A 21 -1.10 -14.53 -1.18
N ARG A 22 -2.39 -14.60 -0.85
CA ARG A 22 -3.55 -14.84 -1.73
C ARG A 22 -3.70 -13.81 -2.86
N PRO A 23 -3.60 -14.12 -4.18
CA PRO A 23 -3.96 -13.13 -5.22
C PRO A 23 -5.41 -12.62 -5.11
N THR A 24 -6.29 -13.42 -4.47
CA THR A 24 -7.69 -13.09 -4.17
C THR A 24 -7.87 -12.07 -3.03
N ASP A 25 -6.83 -11.78 -2.24
CA ASP A 25 -6.86 -10.75 -1.19
C ASP A 25 -6.68 -9.33 -1.77
N VAL A 26 -6.33 -9.22 -3.06
CA VAL A 26 -6.24 -7.95 -3.76
C VAL A 26 -7.63 -7.52 -4.21
N ARG A 27 -8.43 -7.04 -3.25
CA ARG A 27 -9.52 -6.11 -3.59
C ARG A 27 -8.87 -4.81 -4.06
N PRO A 28 -9.01 -4.40 -5.32
CA PRO A 28 -8.56 -3.08 -5.73
C PRO A 28 -9.54 -2.07 -5.13
N SER A 29 -9.28 -1.53 -3.93
CA SER A 29 -9.57 -0.12 -3.58
C SER A 29 -9.57 0.23 -2.09
N THR A 30 -9.49 -0.71 -1.15
CA THR A 30 -9.62 -0.36 0.28
C THR A 30 -8.27 -0.05 0.91
N ASP A 31 -8.22 1.01 1.72
CA ASP A 31 -7.06 1.29 2.56
C ASP A 31 -6.85 0.16 3.58
N PRO A 32 -5.59 -0.16 3.94
CA PRO A 32 -5.31 -1.21 4.91
C PRO A 32 -5.93 -0.88 6.26
N THR A 33 -6.37 -1.91 6.97
CA THR A 33 -6.92 -1.83 8.33
C THR A 33 -6.02 -2.60 9.30
N PRO A 34 -6.10 -2.39 10.62
CA PRO A 34 -5.31 -3.17 11.57
C PRO A 34 -5.53 -4.70 11.45
N GLU A 35 -6.75 -5.11 11.07
CA GLU A 35 -7.14 -6.51 10.81
C GLU A 35 -6.52 -7.05 9.51
N GLN A 36 -6.37 -6.19 8.50
CA GLN A 36 -5.71 -6.48 7.22
C GLN A 36 -4.51 -5.53 7.03
N PRO A 37 -3.41 -5.74 7.79
CA PRO A 37 -2.30 -4.81 7.88
C PRO A 37 -1.51 -4.73 6.57
N GLY A 38 -0.81 -3.62 6.39
CA GLY A 38 0.04 -3.38 5.22
C GLY A 38 0.21 -1.89 4.95
N ILE A 39 0.94 -1.58 3.89
CA ILE A 39 1.04 -0.25 3.30
C ILE A 39 0.53 -0.30 1.86
N ARG A 40 -0.27 0.70 1.49
CA ARG A 40 -0.83 0.88 0.16
C ARG A 40 -0.42 2.25 -0.36
N ILE A 41 0.08 2.29 -1.59
CA ILE A 41 0.39 3.52 -2.32
C ILE A 41 -0.44 3.51 -3.59
N TYR A 42 -1.16 4.59 -3.87
CA TYR A 42 -2.01 4.71 -5.06
C TYR A 42 -2.08 6.15 -5.56
N ALA A 43 -2.40 6.32 -6.84
CA ALA A 43 -2.68 7.62 -7.43
C ALA A 43 -4.08 7.57 -8.04
N PRO A 44 -5.06 8.36 -7.53
CA PRO A 44 -6.40 8.36 -8.08
C PRO A 44 -6.37 8.93 -9.50
N PRO A 45 -7.23 8.44 -10.41
CA PRO A 45 -7.33 9.00 -11.76
C PRO A 45 -7.73 10.48 -11.69
N VAL A 46 -7.26 11.26 -12.66
CA VAL A 46 -7.64 12.68 -12.77
C VAL A 46 -9.11 12.79 -13.17
N TYR A 47 -9.90 13.56 -12.42
CA TYR A 47 -11.27 13.90 -12.81
C TYR A 47 -11.22 14.76 -14.08
N ARG A 48 -11.96 14.36 -15.13
CA ARG A 48 -11.96 15.09 -16.40
C ARG A 48 -13.08 16.11 -16.47
N ASP A 49 -14.31 15.62 -16.56
CA ASP A 49 -15.50 16.45 -16.69
C ASP A 49 -16.75 15.59 -16.41
N HIS A 50 -17.86 16.18 -15.97
CA HIS A 50 -19.10 15.41 -15.73
C HIS A 50 -19.90 15.13 -16.99
N TYR A 51 -19.66 15.82 -18.09
CA TYR A 51 -20.32 15.61 -19.39
C TYR A 51 -19.50 14.72 -20.34
N ASP A 52 -18.23 14.45 -20.05
CA ASP A 52 -17.48 13.40 -20.74
C ASP A 52 -18.00 12.03 -20.28
N GLY A 53 -18.44 11.18 -21.22
CA GLY A 53 -18.91 9.82 -20.93
C GLY A 53 -17.86 8.98 -20.19
N ALA A 54 -16.58 9.33 -20.30
CA ALA A 54 -15.53 8.89 -19.39
C ALA A 54 -15.28 9.95 -18.30
N ARG A 55 -16.09 9.92 -17.24
CA ARG A 55 -16.02 10.79 -16.04
C ARG A 55 -14.62 10.89 -15.40
N TRP A 56 -13.76 9.89 -15.63
CA TRP A 56 -12.40 9.79 -15.08
C TRP A 56 -11.37 9.60 -16.19
N SER A 57 -10.20 10.22 -16.03
CA SER A 57 -9.05 10.03 -16.92
C SER A 57 -8.45 8.62 -16.78
N LYS A 58 -7.93 8.08 -17.88
CA LYS A 58 -7.03 6.91 -17.84
C LYS A 58 -5.63 7.27 -17.33
N ARG A 59 -5.31 8.55 -17.21
CA ARG A 59 -4.07 9.02 -16.56
C ARG A 59 -4.24 8.95 -15.05
N GLN A 60 -3.27 8.32 -14.39
CA GLN A 60 -3.06 8.48 -12.96
C GLN A 60 -2.86 9.97 -12.62
N GLY A 61 -3.46 10.42 -11.51
CA GLY A 61 -3.22 11.75 -10.99
C GLY A 61 -1.78 11.92 -10.50
N ASP A 62 -1.25 13.13 -10.66
CA ASP A 62 0.14 13.45 -10.32
C ASP A 62 0.43 13.40 -8.81
N THR A 63 -0.62 13.48 -7.99
CA THR A 63 -0.49 13.45 -6.53
C THR A 63 -0.69 12.02 -6.00
N PRO A 64 0.37 11.33 -5.55
CA PRO A 64 0.22 10.03 -4.93
C PRO A 64 -0.41 10.17 -3.54
N ASN A 65 -1.10 9.11 -3.12
CA ASN A 65 -1.62 8.92 -1.78
C ASN A 65 -1.05 7.62 -1.23
N ALA A 66 -0.89 7.55 0.08
CA ALA A 66 -0.55 6.33 0.76
C ALA A 66 -1.33 6.20 2.06
N ALA A 67 -1.61 4.95 2.43
CA ALA A 67 -2.22 4.60 3.69
C ALA A 67 -1.53 3.34 4.21
N TYR A 68 -1.28 3.28 5.52
CA TYR A 68 -0.82 2.05 6.16
C TYR A 68 -1.65 1.75 7.41
N ALA A 69 -1.68 0.47 7.74
CA ALA A 69 -2.15 -0.02 9.02
C ALA A 69 -1.25 -1.15 9.52
N CYS A 70 -1.05 -1.19 10.82
CA CYS A 70 -0.33 -2.24 11.52
C CYS A 70 -1.27 -2.96 12.49
N ARG A 71 -1.01 -4.24 12.75
CA ARG A 71 -1.77 -5.06 13.71
C ARG A 71 -1.80 -4.49 15.12
N CYS A 72 -0.79 -3.69 15.49
CA CYS A 72 -0.75 -3.04 16.79
C CYS A 72 -1.76 -1.87 16.93
N GLY A 73 -2.57 -1.59 15.90
CA GLY A 73 -3.53 -0.50 15.86
C GLY A 73 -3.00 0.81 15.29
N ARG A 74 -1.69 0.90 14.98
CA ARG A 74 -1.12 2.12 14.38
C ARG A 74 -1.54 2.22 12.91
N THR A 75 -2.06 3.38 12.53
CA THR A 75 -2.43 3.71 11.15
C THR A 75 -1.81 5.04 10.75
N GLY A 76 -1.64 5.25 9.46
CA GLY A 76 -1.17 6.53 8.93
C GLY A 76 -1.64 6.74 7.50
N ARG A 77 -1.77 8.00 7.11
CA ARG A 77 -2.17 8.42 5.76
C ARG A 77 -1.29 9.59 5.32
N ALA A 78 -0.91 9.59 4.06
CA ALA A 78 -0.15 10.67 3.46
C ALA A 78 -0.65 10.96 2.04
N ARG A 79 -0.51 12.22 1.63
CA ARG A 79 -0.80 12.71 0.28
C ARG A 79 0.35 13.57 -0.20
N GLY A 80 0.75 13.41 -1.45
CA GLY A 80 1.90 14.10 -2.03
C GLY A 80 3.18 13.28 -1.94
N ARG A 81 4.10 13.54 -2.87
CA ARG A 81 5.28 12.69 -3.10
C ARG A 81 6.16 12.56 -1.85
N ASP A 82 6.51 13.68 -1.23
CA ASP A 82 7.43 13.70 -0.08
C ASP A 82 6.79 13.11 1.16
N SER A 83 5.52 13.45 1.42
CA SER A 83 4.78 12.88 2.55
C SER A 83 4.56 11.37 2.39
N VAL A 84 4.31 10.89 1.17
CA VAL A 84 4.23 9.45 0.89
C VAL A 84 5.57 8.77 1.12
N ALA A 85 6.68 9.37 0.70
CA ALA A 85 8.01 8.83 0.96
C ALA A 85 8.31 8.77 2.47
N ALA A 86 8.00 9.84 3.21
CA ALA A 86 8.13 9.87 4.66
C ALA A 86 7.28 8.77 5.33
N LEU A 87 6.03 8.60 4.91
CA LEU A 87 5.14 7.56 5.42
C LEU A 87 5.71 6.15 5.22
N VAL A 88 6.35 5.89 4.08
CA VAL A 88 7.02 4.61 3.81
C VAL A 88 8.18 4.38 4.77
N TYR A 89 8.99 5.40 5.02
CA TYR A 89 10.08 5.33 6.01
C TYR A 89 9.56 5.11 7.43
N GLU A 90 8.52 5.83 7.84
CA GLU A 90 7.86 5.64 9.14
C GLU A 90 7.31 4.23 9.29
N TYR A 91 6.64 3.70 8.26
CA TYR A 91 6.13 2.34 8.27
C TYR A 91 7.26 1.30 8.38
N ALA A 92 8.36 1.48 7.64
CA ALA A 92 9.52 0.60 7.73
C ALA A 92 10.18 0.62 9.12
N ALA A 93 10.41 1.81 9.67
CA ALA A 93 10.97 2.00 11.01
C ALA A 93 10.04 1.45 12.11
N HIS A 94 8.74 1.57 11.93
CA HIS A 94 7.77 1.00 12.85
C HIS A 94 7.73 -0.53 12.78
N THR A 95 7.66 -1.10 11.57
CA THR A 95 7.52 -2.55 11.37
C THR A 95 8.75 -3.34 11.80
N SER A 96 9.94 -2.74 11.81
CA SER A 96 11.15 -3.42 12.30
C SER A 96 11.12 -3.75 13.80
N GLY A 97 10.37 -2.99 14.61
CA GLY A 97 10.27 -3.20 16.06
C GLY A 97 8.88 -3.61 16.55
N CYS A 98 7.90 -3.69 15.65
CA CYS A 98 6.52 -3.96 16.05
C CYS A 98 6.27 -5.46 16.19
N THR A 99 5.90 -5.89 17.40
CA THR A 99 5.49 -7.28 17.68
C THR A 99 4.07 -7.61 17.20
N GLY A 100 3.33 -6.61 16.71
CA GLY A 100 1.96 -6.76 16.23
C GLY A 100 0.90 -6.88 17.33
N THR A 101 1.29 -6.88 18.61
CA THR A 101 0.36 -6.86 19.73
C THR A 101 -0.30 -5.47 19.80
N PRO A 102 -1.65 -5.37 19.72
CA PRO A 102 -2.32 -4.12 20.00
C PRO A 102 -1.97 -3.69 21.42
N ALA A 103 -1.47 -2.46 21.58
CA ALA A 103 -1.39 -1.86 22.90
C ALA A 103 -2.81 -1.91 23.48
N ALA A 104 -2.97 -2.47 24.70
CA ALA A 104 -4.27 -2.52 25.34
C ALA A 104 -4.89 -1.12 25.28
N SER A 105 -6.05 -1.00 24.62
CA SER A 105 -6.78 0.26 24.54
C SER A 105 -6.99 0.76 25.96
N VAL A 106 -6.42 1.90 26.32
CA VAL A 106 -6.83 2.64 27.52
C VAL A 106 -8.19 3.27 27.20
N GLU A 107 -9.21 2.42 27.16
CA GLU A 107 -10.60 2.83 27.10
C GLU A 107 -11.02 3.07 28.55
N GLY A 108 -10.90 4.33 28.97
CA GLY A 108 -11.09 4.71 30.36
C GLY A 108 -10.80 6.18 30.61
N ARG A 109 -11.34 7.09 29.80
CA ARG A 109 -11.57 8.46 30.30
C ARG A 109 -12.80 8.39 31.20
N ALA A 110 -12.55 8.17 32.48
CA ALA A 110 -13.48 8.58 33.52
C ALA A 110 -13.73 10.08 33.34
N ALA A 111 -14.97 10.44 32.99
CA ALA A 111 -15.45 11.80 33.18
C ALA A 111 -15.81 11.92 34.68
N ALA A 112 -15.11 12.82 35.37
CA ALA A 112 -15.45 13.26 36.72
C ALA A 112 -16.56 14.32 36.68
#